data_AF-A0AA88RM06-F1
#
_entry.id   AF-A0AA88RM06-F1
#
_cell.length_a   1.000
_cell.length_b   1.000
_cell.length_c   1.000
_cell.angle_alpha   90.00
_cell.angle_beta   90.00
_cell.angle_gamma   90.00
#
_symmetry.space_group_name_H-M   'P 1'
#
loop_
_entity.id
_entity.type
_entity.pdbx_description
1 polymer ?
#
loop_
_entity_poly.entity_id
_entity_poly.type
_entity_poly.pdbx_seq_one_letter_code
_entity_poly.pdbx_strand_id
1 'polypeptide(L)'
;MASQEVKLIGFWISPFVHRVEWALKLKGVEYEYIEEDIFNKSPLLLELNPVHKKVPVMVHRGKVILESFVILEYIEETWKESPLLPQDPYERAMARFWAKFAEEELLEDAWIALCSHGSQKERAVKSAIDALEKIEGEIKGKSFFGGEAIGSSSDNTKKLCNTVPMASQEVKLIGFWVSPFVRRVEWALKLKGVEYEYIEDDIFNKSPLLLELNPVHKRVPVMVHGGKVIVESFVILEYIEETWKESPLLPRDPYERAMARFWAKFAEEEVLDNAWIALCSRGSQKEKAVKSTIDALEKIEGELKGKSFFGGEAIGYLDLALGWISYWLPVWDEISSLQLLDSLKFPSITTWQNNFLENPVIKENLPPKEKMVVYFHNRSKELAPVMASSRHA
;
A
#
# COMPACT_ATOMS: atom_id res chain seq x y z
N MET A 1 34.42 5.76 16.51
CA MET A 1 33.07 5.99 15.97
C MET A 1 32.58 4.62 15.52
N ALA A 2 31.59 4.04 16.21
CA ALA A 2 30.98 2.79 15.73
C ALA A 2 30.41 3.08 14.34
N SER A 3 30.82 2.32 13.33
CA SER A 3 30.31 2.45 11.97
C SER A 3 28.78 2.40 12.01
N GLN A 4 28.13 3.28 11.25
CA GLN A 4 26.71 3.14 10.94
C GLN A 4 26.57 1.88 10.07
N GLU A 5 26.54 0.71 10.70
CA GLU A 5 26.58 -0.56 9.97
C GLU A 5 25.25 -0.77 9.25
N VAL A 6 25.26 -0.44 7.96
CA VAL A 6 24.21 -0.77 6.99
C VAL A 6 24.68 -1.99 6.22
N LYS A 7 23.85 -3.03 6.19
CA LYS A 7 24.05 -4.20 5.33
C LYS A 7 22.89 -4.29 4.35
N LEU A 8 23.20 -4.59 3.10
CA LEU A 8 22.22 -4.88 2.05
C LEU A 8 22.45 -6.31 1.56
N ILE A 9 21.50 -7.18 1.85
CA ILE A 9 21.48 -8.53 1.30
C ILE A 9 20.68 -8.47 0.01
N GLY A 10 21.33 -8.88 -1.08
CA GLY A 10 20.83 -8.67 -2.42
C GLY A 10 21.28 -9.74 -3.38
N PHE A 11 20.60 -9.80 -4.52
CA PHE A 11 21.00 -10.59 -5.68
C PHE A 11 21.35 -9.62 -6.80
N TRP A 12 22.57 -9.73 -7.35
CA TRP A 12 23.20 -8.67 -8.14
C TRP A 12 22.40 -8.16 -9.35
N ILE A 13 21.51 -8.98 -9.92
CA ILE A 13 20.70 -8.62 -11.10
C ILE A 13 19.30 -8.10 -10.72
N SER A 14 18.93 -8.15 -9.44
CA SER A 14 17.58 -7.81 -9.00
C SER A 14 17.33 -6.30 -9.12
N PRO A 15 16.30 -5.87 -9.89
CA PRO A 15 15.98 -4.45 -10.01
C PRO A 15 15.55 -3.84 -8.67
N PHE A 16 14.93 -4.63 -7.79
CA PHE A 16 14.51 -4.19 -6.46
C PHE A 16 15.71 -3.91 -5.54
N VAL A 17 16.80 -4.65 -5.68
CA VAL A 17 18.05 -4.45 -4.95
C VAL A 17 18.75 -3.20 -5.46
N HIS A 18 18.84 -3.02 -6.79
CA HIS A 18 19.46 -1.84 -7.37
C HIS A 18 18.78 -0.53 -6.98
N ARG A 19 17.45 -0.51 -6.82
CA ARG A 19 16.75 0.67 -6.28
C ARG A 19 17.31 1.09 -4.92
N VAL A 20 17.52 0.14 -4.01
CA VAL A 20 18.09 0.39 -2.67
C VAL A 20 19.55 0.83 -2.77
N GLU A 21 20.36 0.15 -3.58
CA GLU A 21 21.75 0.54 -3.80
C GLU A 21 21.88 1.96 -4.33
N TRP A 22 21.08 2.35 -5.32
CA TRP A 22 21.10 3.69 -5.88
C TRP A 22 20.70 4.73 -4.85
N ALA A 23 19.68 4.46 -4.03
CA ALA A 23 19.28 5.35 -2.95
C ALA A 23 20.40 5.55 -1.92
N LEU A 24 21.04 4.47 -1.46
CA LEU A 24 22.18 4.56 -0.53
C LEU A 24 23.35 5.34 -1.15
N LYS A 25 23.70 5.08 -2.41
CA LYS A 25 24.76 5.79 -3.15
C LYS A 25 24.45 7.28 -3.32
N LEU A 26 23.22 7.64 -3.69
CA LEU A 26 22.79 9.04 -3.82
C LEU A 26 22.79 9.79 -2.48
N LYS A 27 22.55 9.08 -1.38
CA LYS A 27 22.65 9.61 -0.01
C LYS A 27 24.08 9.65 0.54
N GLY A 28 25.05 9.07 -0.16
CA GLY A 28 26.43 8.94 0.33
C GLY A 28 26.55 8.02 1.56
N VAL A 29 25.64 7.04 1.70
CA VAL A 29 25.62 6.09 2.81
C VAL A 29 26.45 4.86 2.42
N GLU A 30 27.52 4.61 3.18
CA GLU A 30 28.32 3.40 3.06
C GLU A 30 27.54 2.17 3.54
N TYR A 31 27.67 1.04 2.83
CA TYR A 31 26.99 -0.21 3.17
C TYR A 31 27.84 -1.44 2.82
N GLU A 32 27.67 -2.51 3.59
CA GLU A 32 28.17 -3.84 3.26
C GLU A 32 27.15 -4.53 2.34
N TYR A 33 27.57 -4.94 1.14
CA TYR A 33 26.73 -5.73 0.25
C TYR A 33 27.00 -7.22 0.44
N ILE A 34 25.94 -7.99 0.72
CA ILE A 34 25.99 -9.44 0.90
C ILE A 34 25.24 -10.07 -0.27
N GLU A 35 25.98 -10.73 -1.15
CA GLU A 35 25.38 -11.45 -2.28
C GLU A 35 24.62 -12.69 -1.79
N GLU A 36 23.40 -12.84 -2.28
CA GLU A 36 22.45 -13.90 -1.91
C GLU A 36 22.08 -14.73 -3.14
N ASP A 37 22.15 -16.05 -3.01
CA ASP A 37 21.67 -16.97 -4.03
C ASP A 37 20.16 -17.20 -3.87
N ILE A 38 19.37 -16.54 -4.71
CA ILE A 38 17.90 -16.67 -4.65
C ILE A 38 17.37 -18.04 -5.10
N PHE A 39 18.19 -18.86 -5.76
CA PHE A 39 17.86 -20.24 -6.14
C PHE A 39 18.19 -21.24 -5.02
N ASN A 40 19.13 -20.88 -4.14
CA ASN A 40 19.50 -21.65 -2.95
C ASN A 40 19.62 -20.73 -1.72
N LYS A 41 18.47 -20.31 -1.20
CA LYS A 41 18.33 -19.29 -0.16
C LYS A 41 19.11 -19.64 1.11
N SER A 42 19.96 -18.72 1.54
CA SER A 42 20.80 -18.87 2.73
C SER A 42 19.97 -18.93 4.03
N PRO A 43 20.47 -19.59 5.09
CA PRO A 43 19.86 -19.51 6.42
C PRO A 43 19.71 -18.06 6.92
N LEU A 44 20.65 -17.18 6.57
CA LEU A 44 20.61 -15.76 6.94
C LEU A 44 19.39 -15.06 6.33
N LEU A 45 19.13 -15.25 5.03
CA LEU A 45 17.94 -14.67 4.38
C LEU A 45 16.65 -15.19 5.03
N LEU A 46 16.59 -16.49 5.32
CA LEU A 46 15.42 -17.11 5.93
C LEU A 46 15.18 -16.64 7.36
N GLU A 47 16.24 -16.31 8.11
CA GLU A 47 16.17 -15.74 9.45
C GLU A 47 15.71 -14.27 9.41
N LEU A 48 16.27 -13.46 8.52
CA LEU A 48 15.99 -12.02 8.47
C LEU A 48 14.66 -11.69 7.77
N ASN A 49 14.27 -12.48 6.76
CA ASN A 49 12.99 -12.34 6.08
C ASN A 49 12.21 -13.67 6.12
N PRO A 50 11.72 -14.09 7.31
CA PRO A 50 10.98 -15.35 7.43
C PRO A 50 9.62 -15.29 6.73
N VAL A 51 9.12 -14.09 6.45
CA VAL A 51 7.82 -13.81 5.85
C VAL A 51 7.83 -14.11 4.35
N HIS A 52 8.58 -13.33 3.57
CA HIS A 52 8.61 -13.46 2.10
C HIS A 52 9.80 -14.27 1.60
N LYS A 53 10.90 -14.32 2.37
CA LYS A 53 12.15 -15.01 1.97
C LYS A 53 12.66 -14.46 0.63
N LYS A 54 12.57 -13.14 0.44
CA LYS A 54 12.93 -12.39 -0.78
C LYS A 54 13.96 -11.31 -0.45
N VAL A 55 14.72 -10.92 -1.46
CA VAL A 55 15.61 -9.74 -1.47
C VAL A 55 14.90 -8.54 -2.11
N PRO A 56 15.30 -7.28 -1.82
CA PRO A 56 16.34 -6.86 -0.88
C PRO A 56 15.95 -7.04 0.59
N VAL A 57 16.95 -7.28 1.44
CA VAL A 57 16.85 -7.14 2.89
C VAL A 57 17.90 -6.13 3.33
N MET A 58 17.48 -5.04 3.97
CA MET A 58 18.41 -4.06 4.54
C MET A 58 18.45 -4.22 6.06
N VAL A 59 19.65 -4.24 6.62
CA VAL A 59 19.87 -4.24 8.08
C VAL A 59 20.59 -2.96 8.45
N HIS A 60 20.01 -2.16 9.34
CA HIS A 60 20.66 -0.95 9.86
C HIS A 60 20.67 -1.01 11.40
N ARG A 61 21.86 -1.09 11.99
CA ARG A 61 22.06 -1.22 13.46
C ARG A 61 21.26 -2.40 14.06
N GLY A 62 21.29 -3.54 13.39
CA GLY A 62 20.59 -4.77 13.81
C GLY A 62 19.07 -4.76 13.58
N LYS A 63 18.50 -3.66 13.09
CA LYS A 63 17.08 -3.58 12.72
C LYS A 63 16.90 -3.98 11.25
N VAL A 64 15.93 -4.85 10.97
CA VAL A 64 15.67 -5.39 9.63
C VAL A 64 14.56 -4.62 8.93
N ILE A 65 14.82 -4.14 7.72
CA ILE A 65 13.85 -3.44 6.87
C ILE A 65 13.71 -4.25 5.58
N LEU A 66 12.46 -4.60 5.27
CA LEU A 66 12.05 -5.43 4.14
C LEU A 66 11.24 -4.59 3.14
N GLU A 67 11.04 -5.12 1.93
CA GLU A 67 10.33 -4.49 0.81
C GLU A 67 11.05 -3.25 0.25
N SER A 68 11.37 -3.27 -1.05
CA SER A 68 12.23 -2.22 -1.64
C SER A 68 11.67 -0.80 -1.46
N PHE A 69 10.36 -0.57 -1.65
CA PHE A 69 9.75 0.74 -1.43
C PHE A 69 9.74 1.17 0.04
N VAL A 70 9.55 0.23 0.97
CA VAL A 70 9.61 0.53 2.41
C VAL A 70 11.04 0.87 2.83
N ILE A 71 12.04 0.18 2.28
CA ILE A 71 13.46 0.49 2.45
C ILE A 71 13.78 1.89 1.91
N LEU A 72 13.24 2.27 0.75
CA LEU A 72 13.45 3.61 0.18
C LEU A 72 12.88 4.73 1.08
N GLU A 73 11.66 4.56 1.57
CA GLU A 73 11.07 5.52 2.53
C GLU A 73 11.89 5.59 3.83
N TYR A 74 12.36 4.45 4.34
CA TYR A 74 13.24 4.42 5.50
C TYR A 74 14.55 5.18 5.26
N ILE A 75 15.18 5.00 4.09
CA ILE A 75 16.41 5.71 3.71
C ILE A 75 16.15 7.22 3.67
N GLU A 76 15.06 7.65 3.02
CA GLU A 76 14.68 9.06 2.91
C GLU A 76 14.44 9.71 4.28
N GLU A 77 13.82 8.99 5.21
CA GLU A 77 13.47 9.50 6.54
C GLU A 77 14.65 9.46 7.53
N THR A 78 15.60 8.55 7.30
CA THR A 78 16.78 8.35 8.17
C THR A 78 17.92 9.31 7.82
N TRP A 79 18.26 9.44 6.53
CA TRP A 79 19.32 10.31 6.04
C TRP A 79 18.71 11.48 5.26
N LYS A 80 18.52 12.61 5.96
CA LYS A 80 17.76 13.76 5.46
C LYS A 80 18.54 14.62 4.48
N GLU A 81 19.86 14.49 4.46
CA GLU A 81 20.71 15.09 3.44
C GLU A 81 20.37 14.53 2.06
N SER A 82 20.46 15.35 1.02
CA SER A 82 20.21 14.96 -0.39
C SER A 82 18.85 14.24 -0.58
N PRO A 83 17.71 14.94 -0.43
CA PRO A 83 16.38 14.32 -0.48
C PRO A 83 16.15 13.60 -1.83
N LEU A 84 15.65 12.36 -1.76
CA LEU A 84 15.29 11.55 -2.93
C LEU A 84 13.88 11.87 -3.43
N LEU A 85 13.01 12.27 -2.50
CA LEU A 85 11.64 12.64 -2.81
C LEU A 85 11.51 14.18 -2.80
N PRO A 86 10.54 14.72 -3.57
CA PRO A 86 10.22 16.14 -3.51
C PRO A 86 9.83 16.61 -2.10
N GLN A 87 9.88 17.93 -1.86
CA GLN A 87 9.47 18.52 -0.57
C GLN A 87 7.96 18.75 -0.48
N ASP A 88 7.29 19.04 -1.61
CA ASP A 88 5.84 19.24 -1.65
C ASP A 88 5.11 17.90 -1.49
N PRO A 89 4.15 17.76 -0.54
CA PRO A 89 3.45 16.51 -0.30
C PRO A 89 2.74 15.93 -1.54
N TYR A 90 2.23 16.78 -2.42
CA TYR A 90 1.56 16.30 -3.63
C TYR A 90 2.58 15.72 -4.61
N GLU A 91 3.70 16.39 -4.84
CA GLU A 91 4.77 15.85 -5.68
C GLU A 91 5.34 14.54 -5.11
N ARG A 92 5.42 14.39 -3.78
CA ARG A 92 5.76 13.10 -3.12
C ARG A 92 4.73 12.02 -3.42
N ALA A 93 3.44 12.35 -3.32
CA ALA A 93 2.35 11.43 -3.63
C ALA A 93 2.41 10.97 -5.10
N MET A 94 2.69 11.89 -6.04
CA MET A 94 2.85 11.56 -7.46
C MET A 94 4.06 10.67 -7.71
N ALA A 95 5.20 10.92 -7.05
CA ALA A 95 6.36 10.05 -7.14
C ALA A 95 6.07 8.62 -6.65
N ARG A 96 5.37 8.47 -5.52
CA ARG A 96 4.93 7.15 -5.01
C ARG A 96 3.98 6.45 -5.97
N PHE A 97 2.99 7.17 -6.49
CA PHE A 97 2.03 6.63 -7.46
C PHE A 97 2.74 6.09 -8.70
N TRP A 98 3.59 6.89 -9.36
CA TRP A 98 4.25 6.47 -10.59
C TRP A 98 5.27 5.36 -10.37
N ALA A 99 5.95 5.34 -9.22
CA ALA A 99 6.84 4.25 -8.87
C ALA A 99 6.08 2.93 -8.68
N LYS A 100 4.93 2.96 -7.99
CA LYS A 100 4.04 1.81 -7.82
C LYS A 100 3.45 1.36 -9.15
N PHE A 101 2.93 2.29 -9.95
CA PHE A 101 2.40 2.03 -11.29
C PHE A 101 3.41 1.31 -12.19
N ALA A 102 4.67 1.76 -12.21
CA ALA A 102 5.71 1.11 -13.01
C ALA A 102 6.06 -0.31 -12.52
N GLU A 103 5.93 -0.59 -11.23
CA GLU A 103 6.13 -1.94 -10.69
C GLU A 103 4.97 -2.88 -11.06
N GLU A 104 3.74 -2.45 -10.82
CA GLU A 104 2.55 -3.30 -10.95
C GLU A 104 2.10 -3.45 -12.41
N GLU A 105 2.16 -2.40 -13.20
CA GLU A 105 1.54 -2.37 -14.54
C GLU A 105 2.55 -2.51 -15.68
N LEU A 106 3.83 -2.24 -15.43
CA LEU A 106 4.88 -2.39 -16.46
C LEU A 106 5.79 -3.58 -16.17
N LEU A 107 6.41 -3.65 -14.99
CA LEU A 107 7.42 -4.68 -14.72
C LEU A 107 6.82 -6.09 -14.73
N GLU A 108 5.62 -6.26 -14.17
CA GLU A 108 4.93 -7.56 -14.17
C GLU A 108 4.60 -8.03 -15.60
N ASP A 109 3.99 -7.18 -16.42
CA ASP A 109 3.63 -7.54 -17.80
C ASP A 109 4.87 -7.72 -18.69
N ALA A 110 5.92 -6.92 -18.50
CA ALA A 110 7.19 -7.11 -19.19
C ALA A 110 7.83 -8.47 -18.85
N TRP A 111 7.74 -8.89 -17.59
CA TRP A 111 8.19 -10.20 -17.15
C TRP A 111 7.35 -11.34 -17.77
N ILE A 112 6.03 -11.22 -17.77
CA ILE A 112 5.14 -12.20 -18.42
C ILE A 112 5.46 -12.28 -19.91
N ALA A 113 5.66 -11.15 -20.59
CA ALA A 113 6.02 -11.10 -22.01
C ALA A 113 7.36 -11.80 -22.31
N LEU A 114 8.32 -11.72 -21.39
CA LEU A 114 9.62 -12.37 -21.50
C LEU A 114 9.49 -13.90 -21.34
N CYS A 115 8.71 -14.36 -20.36
CA CYS A 115 8.65 -15.76 -19.95
C CYS A 115 7.52 -16.60 -20.60
N SER A 116 6.56 -15.97 -21.28
CA SER A 116 5.42 -16.66 -21.91
C SER A 116 5.53 -16.74 -23.43
N HIS A 117 4.58 -17.45 -24.06
CA HIS A 117 4.50 -17.64 -25.50
C HIS A 117 3.06 -17.44 -26.02
N GLY A 118 2.91 -17.35 -27.34
CA GLY A 118 1.62 -17.26 -28.02
C GLY A 118 0.76 -16.07 -27.56
N SER A 119 -0.55 -16.30 -27.44
CA SER A 119 -1.53 -15.25 -27.10
C SER A 119 -1.35 -14.67 -25.70
N GLN A 120 -0.72 -15.37 -24.77
CA GLN A 120 -0.38 -14.81 -23.46
C GLN A 120 0.73 -13.77 -23.59
N LYS A 121 1.80 -14.09 -24.34
CA LYS A 121 2.88 -13.14 -24.63
C LYS A 121 2.37 -11.91 -25.36
N GLU A 122 1.54 -12.08 -26.39
CA GLU A 122 0.99 -10.97 -27.16
C GLU A 122 0.16 -10.01 -26.29
N ARG A 123 -0.66 -10.55 -25.38
CA ARG A 123 -1.43 -9.73 -24.42
C ARG A 123 -0.52 -8.97 -23.46
N ALA A 124 0.48 -9.64 -22.89
CA ALA A 124 1.41 -9.03 -21.95
C ALA A 124 2.27 -7.94 -22.62
N VAL A 125 2.75 -8.17 -23.84
CA VAL A 125 3.47 -7.15 -24.63
C VAL A 125 2.59 -5.92 -24.86
N LYS A 126 1.33 -6.11 -25.26
CA LYS A 126 0.40 -5.00 -25.47
C LYS A 126 0.19 -4.20 -24.18
N SER A 127 -0.06 -4.89 -23.06
CA SER A 127 -0.28 -4.24 -21.77
C SER A 127 0.95 -3.45 -21.30
N ALA A 128 2.15 -4.03 -21.44
CA ALA A 128 3.41 -3.34 -21.13
C ALA A 128 3.61 -2.08 -22.00
N ILE A 129 3.26 -2.12 -23.29
CA ILE A 129 3.31 -0.94 -24.17
C ILE A 129 2.31 0.12 -23.71
N ASP A 130 1.06 -0.26 -23.42
CA ASP A 130 0.03 0.66 -22.92
C ASP A 130 0.46 1.33 -21.59
N ALA A 131 1.21 0.62 -20.73
CA ALA A 131 1.81 1.18 -19.51
C ALA A 131 2.96 2.14 -19.81
N LEU A 132 3.86 1.80 -20.75
CA LEU A 132 4.94 2.67 -21.19
C LEU A 132 4.43 3.97 -21.80
N GLU A 133 3.36 3.94 -22.59
CA GLU A 133 2.77 5.16 -23.18
C GLU A 133 2.26 6.14 -22.11
N LYS A 134 1.68 5.63 -21.02
CA LYS A 134 1.25 6.46 -19.88
C LYS A 134 2.45 7.07 -19.15
N ILE A 135 3.49 6.29 -18.93
CA ILE A 135 4.74 6.74 -18.30
C ILE A 135 5.43 7.80 -19.17
N GLU A 136 5.50 7.59 -20.49
CA GLU A 136 6.05 8.56 -21.45
C GLU A 136 5.26 9.87 -21.40
N GLY A 137 3.93 9.80 -21.32
CA GLY A 137 3.07 10.97 -21.16
C GLY A 137 3.40 11.80 -19.91
N GLU A 138 3.71 11.15 -18.79
CA GLU A 138 4.07 11.81 -17.52
C GLU A 138 5.46 12.47 -17.57
N ILE A 139 6.46 11.78 -18.13
CA ILE A 139 7.84 12.28 -18.15
C ILE A 139 8.07 13.30 -19.28
N LYS A 140 7.13 13.40 -20.24
CA LYS A 140 7.25 14.30 -21.40
C LYS A 140 7.53 15.74 -20.98
N GLY A 141 8.70 16.25 -21.39
CA GLY A 141 9.14 17.61 -21.09
C GLY A 141 9.75 17.79 -19.69
N LYS A 142 9.94 16.71 -18.93
CA LYS A 142 10.68 16.68 -17.67
C LYS A 142 12.00 15.93 -17.88
N SER A 143 13.01 16.22 -17.05
CA SER A 143 14.23 15.41 -17.02
C SER A 143 14.08 14.18 -16.11
N PHE A 144 13.24 14.29 -15.07
CA PHE A 144 12.93 13.25 -14.11
C PHE A 144 11.46 13.33 -13.71
N PHE A 145 10.90 12.27 -13.10
CA PHE A 145 9.51 12.28 -12.59
C PHE A 145 9.25 13.39 -11.57
N GLY A 146 10.26 13.76 -10.77
CA GLY A 146 10.22 14.89 -9.84
C GLY A 146 10.52 16.27 -10.46
N GLY A 147 10.61 16.38 -11.79
CA GLY A 147 10.96 17.62 -12.50
C GLY A 147 12.44 17.67 -12.89
N GLU A 148 13.22 18.46 -12.15
CA GLU A 148 14.66 18.64 -12.40
C GLU A 148 15.53 17.66 -11.58
N ALA A 149 16.84 17.61 -11.87
CA ALA A 149 17.77 16.67 -11.27
C ALA A 149 17.86 16.83 -9.74
N ILE A 150 17.98 15.70 -9.02
CA ILE A 150 18.28 15.68 -7.58
C ILE A 150 19.53 16.53 -7.33
N GLY A 151 19.38 17.58 -6.50
CA GLY A 151 20.48 18.49 -6.15
C GLY A 151 20.71 19.68 -7.10
N SER A 152 19.92 19.83 -8.16
CA SER A 152 19.93 21.07 -8.95
C SER A 152 19.08 22.14 -8.24
N SER A 153 19.74 23.15 -7.67
CA SER A 153 19.06 24.36 -7.22
C SER A 153 18.70 25.19 -8.45
N SER A 154 17.58 24.88 -9.10
CA SER A 154 16.98 25.84 -10.03
C SER A 154 15.90 26.62 -9.28
N ASP A 155 16.22 27.89 -9.06
CA ASP A 155 15.37 28.93 -8.50
C ASP A 155 14.27 29.36 -9.50
N ASN A 156 13.69 28.41 -10.24
CA ASN A 156 12.87 28.68 -11.42
C ASN A 156 11.52 27.96 -11.41
N THR A 157 10.77 28.10 -10.32
CA THR A 157 9.30 28.14 -10.38
C THR A 157 8.72 29.15 -9.40
N LYS A 158 8.93 30.45 -9.68
CA LYS A 158 7.87 31.44 -9.41
C LYS A 158 6.72 31.22 -10.41
N LYS A 159 6.04 30.08 -10.31
CA LYS A 159 4.67 29.94 -10.79
C LYS A 159 3.82 30.49 -9.64
N LEU A 160 2.95 31.45 -9.93
CA LEU A 160 2.18 32.20 -8.95
C LEU A 160 1.57 31.27 -7.87
N CYS A 161 2.20 31.21 -6.70
CA CYS A 161 1.51 30.88 -5.47
C CYS A 161 0.61 32.07 -5.17
N ASN A 162 -0.64 32.01 -5.65
CA ASN A 162 -1.70 32.65 -4.90
C ASN A 162 -1.70 31.94 -3.54
N THR A 163 -1.13 32.59 -2.53
CA THR A 163 -1.13 32.17 -1.13
C THR A 163 -2.53 32.27 -0.58
N VAL A 164 -3.38 31.34 -1.00
CA VAL A 164 -4.52 30.91 -0.20
C VAL A 164 -3.91 30.07 0.93
N PRO A 165 -4.18 30.38 2.21
CA PRO A 165 -3.72 29.55 3.31
C PRO A 165 -4.13 28.09 3.06
N MET A 166 -3.19 27.14 3.13
CA MET A 166 -3.46 25.70 2.87
C MET A 166 -4.63 25.15 3.71
N ALA A 167 -4.93 25.77 4.84
CA ALA A 167 -6.08 25.44 5.70
C ALA A 167 -7.48 25.78 5.11
N SER A 168 -7.57 26.31 3.88
CA SER A 168 -8.84 26.74 3.26
C SER A 168 -9.10 26.17 1.87
N GLN A 169 -8.33 25.16 1.44
CA GLN A 169 -8.56 24.49 0.17
C GLN A 169 -9.59 23.37 0.32
N GLU A 170 -10.53 23.31 -0.62
CA GLU A 170 -11.59 22.30 -0.64
C GLU A 170 -10.98 20.90 -0.81
N VAL A 171 -11.42 19.96 0.04
CA VAL A 171 -11.10 18.53 -0.06
C VAL A 171 -12.35 17.78 -0.53
N LYS A 172 -12.22 16.97 -1.58
CA LYS A 172 -13.27 16.06 -2.06
C LYS A 172 -12.74 14.63 -2.02
N LEU A 173 -13.57 13.69 -1.59
CA LEU A 173 -13.28 12.25 -1.60
C LEU A 173 -14.33 11.55 -2.45
N ILE A 174 -13.92 11.09 -3.63
CA ILE A 174 -14.73 10.23 -4.48
C ILE A 174 -14.56 8.81 -3.99
N GLY A 175 -15.67 8.18 -3.63
CA GLY A 175 -15.68 6.93 -2.90
C GLY A 175 -16.84 6.01 -3.30
N PHE A 176 -16.78 4.79 -2.79
CA PHE A 176 -17.86 3.82 -2.89
C PHE A 176 -18.15 3.32 -1.48
N TRP A 177 -19.41 3.36 -1.05
CA TRP A 177 -19.82 3.24 0.35
C TRP A 177 -19.28 1.98 1.07
N VAL A 178 -19.08 0.87 0.36
CA VAL A 178 -18.63 -0.41 0.95
C VAL A 178 -17.13 -0.65 0.79
N SER A 179 -16.39 0.25 0.14
CA SER A 179 -14.96 0.04 -0.12
C SER A 179 -14.12 0.24 1.15
N PRO A 180 -13.39 -0.78 1.64
CA PRO A 180 -12.50 -0.64 2.80
C PRO A 180 -11.38 0.38 2.52
N PHE A 181 -10.95 0.47 1.27
CA PHE A 181 -9.92 1.38 0.79
C PHE A 181 -10.32 2.85 0.86
N VAL A 182 -11.61 3.13 0.67
CA VAL A 182 -12.17 4.48 0.82
C VAL A 182 -12.32 4.80 2.30
N ARG A 183 -12.80 3.85 3.11
CA ARG A 183 -13.04 4.06 4.54
C ARG A 183 -11.77 4.37 5.32
N ARG A 184 -10.64 3.75 4.99
CA ARG A 184 -9.35 4.12 5.61
C ARG A 184 -8.94 5.58 5.37
N VAL A 185 -9.19 6.11 4.17
CA VAL A 185 -8.94 7.53 3.85
C VAL A 185 -9.90 8.43 4.62
N GLU A 186 -11.17 8.04 4.65
CA GLU A 186 -12.22 8.79 5.35
C GLU A 186 -11.95 8.88 6.86
N TRP A 187 -11.55 7.77 7.49
CA TRP A 187 -11.15 7.74 8.89
C TRP A 187 -9.93 8.62 9.15
N ALA A 188 -8.94 8.64 8.26
CA ALA A 188 -7.76 9.49 8.40
C ALA A 188 -8.13 10.99 8.36
N LEU A 189 -8.97 11.41 7.40
CA LEU A 189 -9.46 12.78 7.30
C LEU A 189 -10.21 13.19 8.58
N LYS A 190 -11.12 12.34 9.06
CA LYS A 190 -11.90 12.59 10.28
C LYS A 190 -11.02 12.67 11.53
N LEU A 191 -10.08 11.75 11.71
CA LEU A 191 -9.16 11.75 12.86
C LEU A 191 -8.24 12.98 12.88
N LYS A 192 -7.92 13.53 11.70
CA LYS A 192 -7.18 14.79 11.57
C LYS A 192 -8.06 16.05 11.61
N GLY A 193 -9.39 15.90 11.73
CA GLY A 193 -10.31 17.03 11.75
C GLY A 193 -10.37 17.80 10.41
N VAL A 194 -10.10 17.12 9.29
CA VAL A 194 -10.16 17.70 7.96
C VAL A 194 -11.58 17.59 7.42
N GLU A 195 -12.19 18.72 7.10
CA GLU A 195 -13.49 18.78 6.42
C GLU A 195 -13.34 18.36 4.95
N TYR A 196 -14.28 17.56 4.45
CA TYR A 196 -14.28 17.07 3.06
C TYR A 196 -15.69 16.87 2.53
N GLU A 197 -15.86 17.04 1.22
CA GLU A 197 -17.06 16.60 0.50
C GLU A 197 -16.91 15.13 0.10
N TYR A 198 -17.87 14.29 0.47
CA TYR A 198 -17.92 12.90 -0.01
C TYR A 198 -18.80 12.79 -1.26
N ILE A 199 -18.25 12.21 -2.33
CA ILE A 199 -18.94 11.99 -3.60
C ILE A 199 -19.03 10.47 -3.82
N GLU A 200 -20.25 9.93 -3.73
CA GLU A 200 -20.51 8.51 -4.02
C GLU A 200 -20.41 8.24 -5.53
N ASP A 201 -19.66 7.20 -5.90
CA ASP A 201 -19.50 6.72 -7.28
C ASP A 201 -19.74 5.22 -7.37
N ASP A 202 -20.52 4.79 -8.36
CA ASP A 202 -20.76 3.39 -8.64
C ASP A 202 -19.58 2.80 -9.44
N ILE A 203 -18.79 1.94 -8.79
CA ILE A 203 -17.62 1.31 -9.43
C ILE A 203 -17.96 0.36 -10.59
N PHE A 204 -19.22 -0.03 -10.77
CA PHE A 204 -19.70 -0.83 -11.90
C PHE A 204 -20.20 0.04 -13.05
N ASN A 205 -20.79 1.20 -12.73
CA ASN A 205 -21.21 2.22 -13.69
C ASN A 205 -20.49 3.54 -13.39
N LYS A 206 -19.19 3.53 -13.66
CA LYS A 206 -18.25 4.61 -13.27
C LYS A 206 -18.67 5.93 -13.87
N SER A 207 -18.75 6.97 -13.04
CA SER A 207 -19.13 8.29 -13.52
C SER A 207 -18.07 8.89 -14.46
N PRO A 208 -18.45 9.83 -15.35
CA PRO A 208 -17.48 10.60 -16.13
C PRO A 208 -16.43 11.30 -15.25
N LEU A 209 -16.83 11.76 -14.06
CA LEU A 209 -15.93 12.41 -13.09
C LEU A 209 -14.83 11.45 -12.62
N LEU A 210 -15.17 10.22 -12.22
CA LEU A 210 -14.18 9.23 -11.81
C LEU A 210 -13.22 8.87 -12.94
N LEU A 211 -13.73 8.73 -14.17
CA LEU A 211 -12.92 8.42 -15.35
C LEU A 211 -12.00 9.58 -15.74
N GLU A 212 -12.42 10.83 -15.51
CA GLU A 212 -11.60 12.02 -15.73
C GLU A 212 -10.50 12.16 -14.68
N LEU A 213 -10.84 11.99 -13.39
CA LEU A 213 -9.90 12.19 -12.29
C LEU A 213 -8.90 11.02 -12.14
N ASN A 214 -9.32 9.79 -12.41
CA ASN A 214 -8.45 8.61 -12.36
C ASN A 214 -8.50 7.86 -13.71
N PRO A 215 -7.93 8.42 -14.79
CA PRO A 215 -8.00 7.82 -16.12
C PRO A 215 -7.16 6.54 -16.22
N VAL A 216 -6.18 6.37 -15.34
CA VAL A 216 -5.24 5.24 -15.32
C VAL A 216 -5.91 3.99 -14.74
N HIS A 217 -6.28 3.99 -13.46
CA HIS A 217 -6.87 2.80 -12.81
C HIS A 217 -8.39 2.81 -12.84
N LYS A 218 -9.02 3.98 -12.90
CA LYS A 218 -10.48 4.14 -12.88
C LYS A 218 -11.09 3.50 -11.62
N ARG A 219 -10.43 3.64 -10.48
CA ARG A 219 -10.80 3.04 -9.18
C ARG A 219 -10.93 4.13 -8.12
N VAL A 220 -11.69 3.82 -7.07
CA VAL A 220 -11.78 4.61 -5.83
C VAL A 220 -10.86 4.01 -4.76
N PRO A 221 -10.40 4.78 -3.75
CA PRO A 221 -10.64 6.22 -3.55
C PRO A 221 -9.90 7.11 -4.55
N VAL A 222 -10.50 8.27 -4.83
CA VAL A 222 -9.83 9.43 -5.46
C VAL A 222 -10.04 10.63 -4.55
N MET A 223 -8.95 11.26 -4.12
CA MET A 223 -8.99 12.48 -3.32
C MET A 223 -8.60 13.69 -4.18
N VAL A 224 -9.35 14.77 -4.07
CA VAL A 224 -9.01 16.06 -4.69
C VAL A 224 -8.79 17.08 -3.58
N HIS A 225 -7.63 17.73 -3.55
CA HIS A 225 -7.31 18.79 -2.59
C HIS A 225 -6.82 20.02 -3.35
N GLY A 226 -7.58 21.12 -3.32
CA GLY A 226 -7.19 22.35 -4.03
C GLY A 226 -7.01 22.16 -5.55
N GLY A 227 -7.78 21.26 -6.15
CA GLY A 227 -7.69 20.90 -7.58
C GLY A 227 -6.58 19.89 -7.93
N LYS A 228 -5.76 19.47 -6.96
CA LYS A 228 -4.76 18.40 -7.14
C LYS A 228 -5.39 17.03 -6.88
N VAL A 229 -5.16 16.06 -7.76
CA VAL A 229 -5.76 14.72 -7.67
C VAL A 229 -4.77 13.71 -7.11
N ILE A 230 -5.15 13.00 -6.05
CA ILE A 230 -4.37 11.94 -5.42
C ILE A 230 -5.19 10.65 -5.45
N VAL A 231 -4.58 9.59 -5.95
CA VAL A 231 -5.17 8.24 -6.08
C VAL A 231 -4.32 7.23 -5.31
N GLU A 232 -4.81 5.99 -5.17
CA GLU A 232 -4.23 4.93 -4.32
C GLU A 232 -4.32 5.25 -2.83
N SER A 233 -5.05 4.45 -2.06
CA SER A 233 -5.34 4.83 -0.67
C SER A 233 -4.12 5.00 0.21
N PHE A 234 -3.09 4.15 0.06
CA PHE A 234 -1.87 4.29 0.85
C PHE A 234 -1.10 5.56 0.49
N VAL A 235 -1.07 5.92 -0.80
CA VAL A 235 -0.51 7.19 -1.26
C VAL A 235 -1.32 8.37 -0.70
N ILE A 236 -2.65 8.26 -0.68
CA ILE A 236 -3.54 9.26 -0.06
C ILE A 236 -3.28 9.37 1.46
N LEU A 237 -3.10 8.25 2.17
CA LEU A 237 -2.81 8.26 3.61
C LEU A 237 -1.46 8.95 3.92
N GLU A 238 -0.41 8.64 3.16
CA GLU A 238 0.89 9.33 3.29
C GLU A 238 0.76 10.83 2.97
N TYR A 239 0.00 11.18 1.92
CA TYR A 239 -0.29 12.58 1.60
C TYR A 239 -1.01 13.31 2.73
N ILE A 240 -2.03 12.67 3.32
CA ILE A 240 -2.76 13.22 4.48
C ILE A 240 -1.82 13.44 5.67
N GLU A 241 -0.95 12.47 5.97
CA GLU A 241 0.03 12.57 7.05
C GLU A 241 1.06 13.68 6.82
N GLU A 242 1.51 13.88 5.58
CA GLU A 242 2.51 14.90 5.23
C GLU A 242 1.90 16.31 5.12
N THR A 243 0.61 16.42 4.81
CA THR A 243 -0.12 17.68 4.62
C THR A 243 -0.65 18.26 5.93
N TRP A 244 -1.32 17.44 6.75
CA TRP A 244 -1.89 17.85 8.04
C TRP A 244 -1.11 17.19 9.17
N LYS A 245 -0.15 17.94 9.72
CA LYS A 245 0.88 17.42 10.64
C LYS A 245 0.41 17.36 12.09
N GLU A 246 -0.73 17.98 12.39
CA GLU A 246 -1.43 17.83 13.66
C GLU A 246 -1.92 16.37 13.81
N SER A 247 -1.87 15.84 15.04
CA SER A 247 -2.30 14.47 15.35
C SER A 247 -1.66 13.41 14.41
N PRO A 248 -0.34 13.17 14.53
CA PRO A 248 0.37 12.26 13.62
C PRO A 248 -0.19 10.83 13.71
N LEU A 249 -0.46 10.24 12.55
CA LEU A 249 -0.92 8.86 12.44
C LEU A 249 0.25 7.89 12.36
N LEU A 250 1.39 8.33 11.82
CA LEU A 250 2.60 7.54 11.79
C LEU A 250 3.53 7.88 12.97
N PRO A 251 4.30 6.91 13.48
CA PRO A 251 5.33 7.18 14.48
C PRO A 251 6.39 8.17 14.01
N ARG A 252 7.17 8.72 14.95
CA ARG A 252 8.29 9.62 14.65
C ARG A 252 9.55 8.87 14.22
N ASP A 253 9.77 7.68 14.74
CA ASP A 253 10.96 6.88 14.44
C ASP A 253 10.86 6.28 13.02
N PRO A 254 11.87 6.47 12.14
CA PRO A 254 11.83 5.96 10.78
C PRO A 254 11.64 4.44 10.69
N TYR A 255 12.19 3.68 11.64
CA TYR A 255 12.04 2.23 11.62
C TYR A 255 10.61 1.82 11.96
N GLU A 256 9.99 2.43 12.96
CA GLU A 256 8.58 2.18 13.28
C GLU A 256 7.65 2.56 12.12
N ARG A 257 7.95 3.65 11.38
CA ARG A 257 7.23 4.00 10.13
C ARG A 257 7.40 2.94 9.05
N ALA A 258 8.62 2.42 8.87
CA ALA A 258 8.90 1.34 7.93
C ALA A 258 8.12 0.06 8.29
N MET A 259 8.05 -0.30 9.58
CA MET A 259 7.27 -1.45 10.03
C MET A 259 5.76 -1.25 9.82
N ALA A 260 5.24 -0.05 10.06
CA ALA A 260 3.83 0.25 9.76
C ALA A 260 3.51 0.08 8.26
N ARG A 261 4.39 0.53 7.36
CA ARG A 261 4.22 0.35 5.91
C ARG A 261 4.34 -1.12 5.49
N PHE A 262 5.32 -1.84 6.04
CA PHE A 262 5.51 -3.26 5.79
C PHE A 262 4.27 -4.08 6.16
N TRP A 263 3.76 -3.90 7.39
CA TRP A 263 2.60 -4.65 7.85
C TRP A 263 1.30 -4.25 7.14
N ALA A 264 1.17 -2.99 6.72
CA ALA A 264 0.06 -2.54 5.90
C ALA A 264 0.05 -3.25 4.53
N LYS A 265 1.21 -3.32 3.86
CA LYS A 265 1.35 -4.04 2.59
C LYS A 265 1.13 -5.54 2.77
N PHE A 266 1.78 -6.15 3.77
CA PHE A 266 1.62 -7.57 4.09
C PHE A 266 0.16 -7.96 4.33
N ALA A 267 -0.61 -7.17 5.08
CA ALA A 267 -2.00 -7.48 5.34
C ALA A 267 -2.87 -7.39 4.07
N GLU A 268 -2.59 -6.45 3.17
CA GLU A 268 -3.31 -6.32 1.90
C GLU A 268 -3.03 -7.53 0.99
N GLU A 269 -1.76 -7.88 0.80
CA GLU A 269 -1.35 -8.97 -0.10
C GLU A 269 -1.63 -10.38 0.47
N GLU A 270 -1.40 -10.59 1.76
CA GLU A 270 -1.40 -11.94 2.35
C GLU A 270 -2.70 -12.26 3.12
N VAL A 271 -3.46 -11.25 3.57
CA VAL A 271 -4.76 -11.46 4.25
C VAL A 271 -5.91 -11.07 3.34
N LEU A 272 -5.95 -9.84 2.81
CA LEU A 272 -7.12 -9.33 2.08
C LEU A 272 -7.35 -10.14 0.81
N ASP A 273 -6.33 -10.31 -0.02
CA ASP A 273 -6.43 -11.03 -1.29
C ASP A 273 -6.79 -12.50 -1.07
N ASN A 274 -6.13 -13.17 -0.14
CA ASN A 274 -6.42 -14.57 0.19
C ASN A 274 -7.83 -14.74 0.79
N ALA A 275 -8.27 -13.86 1.67
CA ALA A 275 -9.63 -13.90 2.22
C ALA A 275 -10.69 -13.67 1.14
N TRP A 276 -10.42 -12.74 0.21
CA TRP A 276 -11.28 -12.49 -0.95
C TRP A 276 -11.37 -13.70 -1.87
N ILE A 277 -10.24 -14.34 -2.16
CA ILE A 277 -10.18 -15.60 -2.92
C ILE A 277 -10.96 -16.70 -2.20
N ALA A 278 -10.83 -16.82 -0.88
CA ALA A 278 -11.54 -17.83 -0.09
C ALA A 278 -13.06 -17.63 -0.15
N LEU A 279 -13.53 -16.38 -0.12
CA LEU A 279 -14.95 -16.03 -0.29
C LEU A 279 -15.45 -16.39 -1.70
N CYS A 280 -14.68 -16.05 -2.74
CA CYS A 280 -15.09 -16.16 -4.13
C CYS A 280 -14.76 -17.50 -4.81
N SER A 281 -14.02 -18.41 -4.19
CA SER A 281 -13.60 -19.67 -4.82
C SER A 281 -14.21 -20.90 -4.15
N ARG A 282 -13.94 -22.10 -4.69
CA ARG A 282 -14.47 -23.39 -4.21
C ARG A 282 -13.38 -24.48 -4.25
N GLY A 283 -13.61 -25.54 -3.46
CA GLY A 283 -12.72 -26.70 -3.37
C GLY A 283 -11.30 -26.33 -2.91
N SER A 284 -10.30 -27.01 -3.47
CA SER A 284 -8.90 -26.89 -3.05
C SER A 284 -8.31 -25.47 -3.10
N GLN A 285 -8.80 -24.60 -3.99
CA GLN A 285 -8.37 -23.19 -4.04
C GLN A 285 -8.87 -22.40 -2.82
N LYS A 286 -10.13 -22.65 -2.42
CA LYS A 286 -10.69 -22.06 -1.19
C LYS A 286 -9.92 -22.55 0.03
N GLU A 287 -9.67 -23.85 0.13
CA GLU A 287 -8.91 -24.45 1.24
C GLU A 287 -7.49 -23.86 1.36
N LYS A 288 -6.77 -23.72 0.25
CA LYS A 288 -5.45 -23.07 0.23
C LYS A 288 -5.52 -21.61 0.67
N ALA A 289 -6.48 -20.85 0.13
CA ALA A 289 -6.63 -19.44 0.46
C ALA A 289 -7.01 -19.22 1.93
N VAL A 290 -7.87 -20.08 2.50
CA VAL A 290 -8.18 -20.09 3.94
C VAL A 290 -6.92 -20.32 4.76
N LYS A 291 -6.13 -21.34 4.41
CA LYS A 291 -4.88 -21.63 5.13
C LYS A 291 -3.92 -20.44 5.06
N SER A 292 -3.68 -19.88 3.88
CA SER A 292 -2.81 -18.70 3.72
C SER A 292 -3.31 -17.51 4.54
N THR A 293 -4.62 -17.26 4.54
CA THR A 293 -5.23 -16.19 5.35
C THR A 293 -4.95 -16.40 6.83
N ILE A 294 -5.15 -17.61 7.35
CA ILE A 294 -4.91 -17.96 8.76
C ILE A 294 -3.42 -17.83 9.12
N ASP A 295 -2.52 -18.36 8.27
CA ASP A 295 -1.06 -18.28 8.48
C ASP A 295 -0.56 -16.82 8.46
N ALA A 296 -1.27 -15.93 7.75
CA ALA A 296 -0.98 -14.49 7.73
C ALA A 296 -1.56 -13.78 8.97
N LEU A 297 -2.79 -14.10 9.37
CA LEU A 297 -3.41 -13.58 10.61
C LEU A 297 -2.60 -13.94 11.87
N GLU A 298 -1.96 -15.11 11.91
CA GLU A 298 -1.04 -15.49 13.01
C GLU A 298 0.15 -14.52 13.15
N LYS A 299 0.64 -13.98 12.04
CA LYS A 299 1.72 -12.97 12.06
C LYS A 299 1.20 -11.62 12.53
N ILE A 300 0.02 -11.20 12.07
CA ILE A 300 -0.65 -9.98 12.52
C ILE A 300 -0.96 -10.03 14.03
N GLU A 301 -1.43 -11.17 14.53
CA GLU A 301 -1.67 -11.40 15.96
C GLU A 301 -0.37 -11.23 16.78
N GLY A 302 0.75 -11.74 16.27
CA GLY A 302 2.06 -11.57 16.88
C GLY A 302 2.47 -10.09 17.03
N GLU A 303 2.17 -9.26 16.04
CA GLU A 303 2.48 -7.83 16.08
C GLU A 303 1.60 -7.01 17.01
N LEU A 304 0.37 -7.44 17.19
CA LEU A 304 -0.59 -6.74 18.03
C LEU A 304 -0.48 -7.14 19.51
N LYS A 305 0.22 -8.25 19.80
CA LYS A 305 0.38 -8.79 21.14
C LYS A 305 0.87 -7.74 22.14
N GLY A 306 0.07 -7.51 23.18
CA GLY A 306 0.37 -6.56 24.26
C GLY A 306 0.09 -5.09 23.92
N LYS A 307 -0.53 -4.79 22.77
CA LYS A 307 -0.92 -3.43 22.36
C LYS A 307 -2.43 -3.29 22.33
N SER A 308 -2.93 -2.06 22.55
CA SER A 308 -4.36 -1.75 22.38
C SER A 308 -4.70 -1.44 20.92
N PHE A 309 -3.76 -0.79 20.24
CA PHE A 309 -3.76 -0.45 18.82
C PHE A 309 -2.40 -0.78 18.20
N PHE A 310 -2.34 -0.94 16.88
CA PHE A 310 -1.05 -1.04 16.19
C PHE A 310 -0.18 0.21 16.41
N GLY A 311 -0.82 1.38 16.50
CA GLY A 311 -0.19 2.65 16.90
C GLY A 311 0.17 2.76 18.39
N GLY A 312 -0.01 1.70 19.19
CA GLY A 312 0.25 1.68 20.62
C GLY A 312 -1.00 2.01 21.44
N GLU A 313 -1.10 3.26 21.91
CA GLU A 313 -2.17 3.73 22.80
C GLU A 313 -3.36 4.37 22.07
N ALA A 314 -3.18 4.74 20.79
CA ALA A 314 -4.21 5.36 19.96
C ALA A 314 -4.21 4.77 18.54
N ILE A 315 -5.30 5.00 17.80
CA ILE A 315 -5.40 4.63 16.38
C ILE A 315 -4.31 5.36 15.59
N GLY A 316 -3.43 4.58 14.95
CA GLY A 316 -2.41 5.06 14.02
C GLY A 316 -2.65 4.62 12.59
N TYR A 317 -1.67 4.89 11.72
CA TYR A 317 -1.69 4.54 10.30
C TYR A 317 -1.99 3.06 10.07
N LEU A 318 -1.33 2.17 10.81
CA LEU A 318 -1.48 0.73 10.62
C LEU A 318 -2.87 0.25 11.05
N ASP A 319 -3.47 0.86 12.07
CA ASP A 319 -4.86 0.59 12.47
C ASP A 319 -5.85 0.97 11.36
N LEU A 320 -5.65 2.11 10.70
CA LEU A 320 -6.48 2.51 9.55
C LEU A 320 -6.28 1.60 8.34
N ALA A 321 -5.03 1.20 8.08
CA ALA A 321 -4.68 0.29 7.00
C ALA A 321 -5.33 -1.09 7.17
N LEU A 322 -5.32 -1.64 8.39
CA LEU A 322 -5.82 -2.97 8.71
C LEU A 322 -7.27 -2.96 9.22
N GLY A 323 -7.88 -1.79 9.45
CA GLY A 323 -9.21 -1.66 10.04
C GLY A 323 -10.31 -2.46 9.34
N TRP A 324 -10.11 -2.81 8.06
CA TRP A 324 -11.00 -3.72 7.34
C TRP A 324 -11.06 -5.14 7.95
N ILE A 325 -9.98 -5.63 8.57
CA ILE A 325 -9.94 -6.91 9.31
C ILE A 325 -10.97 -6.90 10.45
N SER A 326 -11.22 -5.74 11.07
CA SER A 326 -12.16 -5.61 12.18
C SER A 326 -13.63 -5.72 11.77
N TYR A 327 -13.96 -5.53 10.48
CA TYR A 327 -15.36 -5.37 10.06
C TYR A 327 -15.74 -6.07 8.75
N TRP A 328 -14.93 -5.95 7.70
CA TRP A 328 -15.17 -6.63 6.42
C TRP A 328 -14.88 -8.12 6.52
N LEU A 329 -13.76 -8.49 7.14
CA LEU A 329 -13.37 -9.89 7.26
C LEU A 329 -14.41 -10.71 8.05
N PRO A 330 -14.97 -10.25 9.19
CA PRO A 330 -16.10 -10.92 9.85
C PRO A 330 -17.35 -11.06 8.98
N VAL A 331 -17.68 -10.06 8.16
CA VAL A 331 -18.82 -10.14 7.22
C VAL A 331 -18.56 -11.21 6.16
N TRP A 332 -17.36 -11.29 5.62
CA TRP A 332 -16.98 -12.33 4.67
C TRP A 332 -16.96 -13.72 5.31
N ASP A 333 -16.51 -13.80 6.55
CA ASP A 333 -16.49 -15.02 7.34
C ASP A 333 -17.90 -15.54 7.63
N GLU A 334 -18.85 -14.65 7.94
CA GLU A 334 -20.28 -14.96 8.11
C GLU A 334 -20.88 -15.56 6.83
N ILE A 335 -20.64 -14.93 5.68
CA ILE A 335 -21.15 -15.38 4.37
C ILE A 335 -20.58 -16.75 3.98
N SER A 336 -19.30 -16.97 4.27
CA SER A 336 -18.55 -18.13 3.81
C SER A 336 -18.51 -19.29 4.80
N SER A 337 -18.92 -19.04 6.05
CA SER A 337 -18.88 -19.93 7.21
C SER A 337 -17.50 -20.56 7.43
N LEU A 338 -16.42 -19.76 7.32
CA LEU A 338 -15.04 -20.23 7.33
C LEU A 338 -14.39 -20.27 8.72
N GLN A 339 -14.90 -19.50 9.67
CA GLN A 339 -14.32 -19.29 11.00
C GLN A 339 -12.86 -18.78 10.95
N LEU A 340 -12.61 -17.79 10.10
CA LEU A 340 -11.27 -17.21 9.91
C LEU A 340 -10.75 -16.49 11.17
N LEU A 341 -11.65 -15.89 11.96
CA LEU A 341 -11.31 -15.15 13.19
C LEU A 341 -11.84 -15.88 14.43
N ASP A 342 -11.12 -16.93 14.86
CA ASP A 342 -11.36 -17.58 16.15
C ASP A 342 -10.74 -16.75 17.29
N SER A 343 -11.60 -16.23 18.17
CA SER A 343 -11.19 -15.43 19.34
C SER A 343 -10.24 -16.15 20.31
N LEU A 344 -10.27 -17.49 20.37
CA LEU A 344 -9.33 -18.27 21.20
C LEU A 344 -7.95 -18.32 20.56
N LYS A 345 -7.89 -18.28 19.22
CA LYS A 345 -6.66 -18.29 18.45
C LYS A 345 -6.06 -16.89 18.27
N PHE A 346 -6.92 -15.88 18.13
CA PHE A 346 -6.53 -14.49 17.85
C PHE A 346 -7.08 -13.50 18.91
N PRO A 347 -6.70 -13.66 20.19
CA PRO A 347 -7.22 -12.82 21.27
C PRO A 347 -6.80 -11.35 21.17
N SER A 348 -5.61 -11.05 20.65
CA SER A 348 -5.13 -9.67 20.48
C SER A 348 -5.91 -8.98 19.37
N ILE A 349 -6.08 -9.62 18.21
CA ILE A 349 -6.92 -9.12 17.11
C ILE A 349 -8.36 -8.90 17.60
N THR A 350 -8.91 -9.82 18.39
CA THR A 350 -10.26 -9.68 18.95
C THR A 350 -10.36 -8.45 19.86
N THR A 351 -9.37 -8.24 20.74
CA THR A 351 -9.33 -7.10 21.65
C THR A 351 -9.22 -5.79 20.88
N TRP A 352 -8.30 -5.72 19.92
CA TRP A 352 -8.12 -4.57 19.04
C TRP A 352 -9.37 -4.28 18.21
N GLN A 353 -10.02 -5.29 17.65
CA GLN A 353 -11.26 -5.15 16.89
C GLN A 353 -12.33 -4.46 17.73
N ASN A 354 -12.52 -4.88 18.98
CA ASN A 354 -13.47 -4.24 19.88
C ASN A 354 -13.10 -2.78 20.14
N ASN A 355 -11.84 -2.51 20.51
CA ASN A 355 -11.35 -1.15 20.77
C ASN A 355 -11.48 -0.23 19.55
N PHE A 356 -11.14 -0.75 18.36
CA PHE A 356 -11.18 -0.02 17.10
C PHE A 356 -12.62 0.32 16.70
N LEU A 357 -13.54 -0.65 16.79
CA LEU A 357 -14.96 -0.44 16.46
C LEU A 357 -15.72 0.40 17.50
N GLU A 358 -15.23 0.48 18.74
CA GLU A 358 -15.79 1.34 19.78
C GLU A 358 -15.33 2.80 19.66
N ASN A 359 -14.25 3.07 18.93
CA ASN A 359 -13.80 4.44 18.68
C ASN A 359 -14.90 5.25 17.98
N PRO A 360 -15.28 6.45 18.48
CA PRO A 360 -16.40 7.22 17.94
C PRO A 360 -16.29 7.52 16.45
N VAL A 361 -15.11 7.91 15.97
CA VAL A 361 -14.89 8.25 14.55
C VAL A 361 -15.08 7.03 13.66
N ILE A 362 -14.59 5.87 14.10
CA ILE A 362 -14.75 4.61 13.37
C ILE A 362 -16.22 4.20 13.38
N LYS A 363 -16.82 4.07 14.57
CA LYS A 363 -18.18 3.59 14.79
C LYS A 363 -19.23 4.35 13.97
N GLU A 364 -19.12 5.66 13.91
CA GLU A 364 -20.06 6.54 13.19
C GLU A 364 -19.86 6.50 11.67
N ASN A 365 -18.77 5.90 11.18
CA ASN A 365 -18.38 5.89 9.78
C ASN A 365 -18.26 4.48 9.17
N LEU A 366 -18.86 3.47 9.80
CA LEU A 366 -18.95 2.12 9.25
C LEU A 366 -20.11 1.99 8.25
N PRO A 367 -19.92 1.26 7.13
CA PRO A 367 -21.04 0.91 6.25
C PRO A 367 -22.08 0.03 6.98
N PRO A 368 -23.37 0.10 6.63
CA PRO A 368 -24.39 -0.73 7.28
C PRO A 368 -24.16 -2.23 7.05
N LYS A 369 -23.96 -3.01 8.13
CA LYS A 369 -23.60 -4.43 8.06
C LYS A 369 -24.55 -5.24 7.19
N GLU A 370 -25.86 -5.06 7.33
CA GLU A 370 -26.87 -5.82 6.60
C GLU A 370 -26.76 -5.59 5.08
N LYS A 371 -26.46 -4.36 4.67
CA LYS A 371 -26.20 -4.04 3.26
C LYS A 371 -24.92 -4.68 2.76
N MET A 372 -23.86 -4.72 3.58
CA MET A 372 -22.61 -5.38 3.23
C MET A 372 -22.79 -6.87 3.02
N VAL A 373 -23.53 -7.54 3.90
CA VAL A 373 -23.81 -8.99 3.79
C VAL A 373 -24.47 -9.30 2.45
N VAL A 374 -25.52 -8.54 2.09
CA VAL A 374 -26.20 -8.70 0.80
C VAL A 374 -25.25 -8.43 -0.37
N TYR A 375 -24.49 -7.34 -0.31
CA TYR A 375 -23.55 -6.95 -1.37
C TYR A 375 -22.49 -8.04 -1.61
N PHE A 376 -21.76 -8.45 -0.57
CA PHE A 376 -20.67 -9.42 -0.71
C PHE A 376 -21.18 -10.83 -1.01
N HIS A 377 -22.37 -11.21 -0.53
CA HIS A 377 -22.99 -12.48 -0.90
C HIS A 377 -23.27 -12.53 -2.41
N ASN A 378 -23.90 -11.50 -2.96
CA ASN A 378 -24.16 -11.40 -4.40
C ASN A 378 -22.86 -11.36 -5.20
N ARG A 379 -21.90 -10.55 -4.76
CA ARG A 379 -20.61 -10.40 -5.44
C ARG A 379 -19.81 -11.70 -5.48
N SER A 380 -19.81 -12.46 -4.39
CA SER A 380 -19.12 -13.76 -4.32
C SER A 380 -19.73 -14.78 -5.30
N LYS A 381 -21.05 -14.74 -5.51
CA LYS A 381 -21.75 -15.61 -6.47
C LYS A 381 -21.43 -15.26 -7.91
N GLU A 382 -21.37 -13.97 -8.23
CA GLU A 382 -21.00 -13.49 -9.57
C GLU A 382 -19.57 -13.88 -9.96
N LEU A 383 -18.63 -13.79 -9.01
CA LEU A 383 -17.22 -14.02 -9.27
C LEU A 383 -16.79 -15.49 -9.23
N ALA A 384 -17.53 -16.34 -8.53
CA ALA A 384 -17.16 -17.75 -8.37
C ALA A 384 -16.97 -18.52 -9.70
N PRO A 385 -17.83 -18.35 -10.73
CA PRO A 385 -17.60 -18.98 -12.03
C PRO A 385 -16.33 -18.49 -12.73
N VAL A 386 -16.04 -17.19 -12.64
CA VAL A 386 -14.84 -16.58 -13.26
C VAL A 386 -13.57 -17.15 -12.64
N MET A 387 -13.53 -17.22 -11.30
CA MET A 387 -12.40 -17.78 -10.53
C MET A 387 -12.18 -19.28 -10.77
N ALA A 388 -13.22 -20.02 -11.15
CA ALA A 388 -13.08 -21.43 -11.53
C ALA A 388 -12.46 -21.60 -12.92
N SER A 389 -12.74 -20.68 -13.84
CA SER A 389 -12.29 -20.75 -15.25
C SER A 389 -10.85 -20.32 -15.49
N SER A 390 -10.25 -19.52 -14.60
CA SER A 390 -8.85 -19.09 -14.66
C SER A 390 -7.83 -20.21 -14.39
N ARG A 391 -8.27 -21.46 -14.18
CA ARG A 391 -7.42 -22.66 -14.04
C ARG A 391 -6.97 -23.28 -15.38
N HIS A 392 -7.42 -22.75 -16.52
CA HIS A 392 -7.21 -23.35 -17.84
C HIS A 392 -6.55 -22.40 -18.87
N ALA A 393 -5.99 -21.28 -18.43
CA ALA A 393 -5.29 -20.31 -19.29
C ALA A 393 -3.80 -20.24 -18.97
#